data_AF-A0A131XJ87-F1
#
_entry.id   AF-A0A131XJ87-F1
#
_cell.length_a   1.000
_cell.length_b   1.000
_cell.length_c   1.000
_cell.angle_alpha   90.00
_cell.angle_beta   90.00
_cell.angle_gamma   90.00
#
_symmetry.space_group_name_H-M   'P 1'
#
loop_
_entity.id
_entity.type
_entity.pdbx_description
1 polymer ?
#
loop_
_entity_poly.entity_id
_entity_poly.type
_entity_poly.pdbx_seq_one_letter_code
_entity_poly.pdbx_strand_id
1 'polypeptide(L)'
;HAHTAYYFSVFGQTSATTCTLETAAGQKKIGCKACAGHRSHGTSSSAGTECLNVGEEAVKKMSENYHHFCLLGVCSEAKGDTEQQCLPSGLAVECWKPKLSACNS
;
A
#
# COMPACT_ATOMS: atom_id res chain seq x y z
N HIS A 1 25.59 6.33 -46.95
CA HIS A 1 25.06 5.26 -46.08
C HIS A 1 24.86 5.82 -44.68
N ALA A 2 23.62 6.10 -44.28
CA ALA A 2 23.28 6.63 -42.96
C ALA A 2 22.48 5.57 -42.20
N HIS A 3 23.00 5.11 -41.05
CA HIS A 3 22.35 4.14 -40.18
C HIS A 3 21.65 4.89 -39.04
N THR A 4 20.33 5.00 -39.12
CA THR A 4 19.49 5.56 -38.06
C THR A 4 19.15 4.45 -37.06
N ALA A 5 19.76 4.49 -35.88
CA ALA A 5 19.44 3.58 -34.79
C ALA A 5 18.16 4.03 -34.08
N TYR A 6 17.13 3.18 -34.06
CA TYR A 6 15.90 3.38 -33.30
C TYR A 6 16.09 2.88 -31.86
N TYR A 7 16.14 3.80 -30.89
CA TYR A 7 16.10 3.45 -29.47
C TYR A 7 14.64 3.19 -29.06
N PHE A 8 14.31 1.93 -28.77
CA PHE A 8 13.07 1.58 -28.08
C PHE A 8 13.27 1.74 -26.58
N SER A 9 12.69 2.80 -26.01
CA SER A 9 12.58 2.97 -24.56
C SER A 9 11.57 1.98 -24.01
N VAL A 10 12.04 0.93 -23.34
CA VAL A 10 11.19 0.03 -22.55
C VAL A 10 10.74 0.80 -21.32
N PHE A 11 9.53 1.38 -21.38
CA PHE A 11 8.86 1.87 -20.19
C PHE A 11 8.50 0.66 -19.34
N GLY A 12 9.37 0.33 -18.37
CA GLY A 12 9.03 -0.64 -17.33
C GLY A 12 7.78 -0.16 -16.62
N GLN A 13 6.69 -0.94 -16.70
CA GLN A 13 5.49 -0.70 -15.91
C GLN A 13 5.90 -0.76 -14.44
N THR A 14 6.10 0.39 -13.82
CA THR A 14 6.21 0.48 -12.37
C THR A 14 4.84 0.10 -11.82
N SER A 15 4.68 -1.14 -11.35
CA SER A 15 3.52 -1.51 -10.54
C SER A 15 3.51 -0.57 -9.34
N ALA A 16 2.63 0.44 -9.38
CA ALA A 16 2.36 1.28 -8.24
C ALA A 16 1.82 0.37 -7.14
N THR A 17 2.65 0.09 -6.14
CA THR A 17 2.21 -0.74 -5.01
C THR A 17 1.24 0.10 -4.20
N THR A 18 -0.06 -0.20 -4.33
CA THR A 18 -1.09 0.47 -3.54
C THR A 18 -0.91 0.10 -2.07
N CYS A 19 -0.76 1.10 -1.24
CA CYS A 19 -0.56 0.94 0.20
C CYS A 19 -1.75 1.36 1.05
N THR A 20 -2.86 1.52 0.38
CA THR A 20 -4.15 1.73 0.97
C THR A 20 -5.08 0.66 0.43
N LEU A 21 -5.98 0.22 1.30
CA LEU A 21 -7.14 -0.55 0.89
C LEU A 21 -8.35 0.32 1.19
N GLU A 22 -9.38 0.17 0.36
CA GLU A 22 -10.69 0.73 0.65
C GLU A 22 -11.37 -0.11 1.72
N THR A 23 -12.17 0.54 2.54
CA THR A 23 -13.07 -0.07 3.51
C THR A 23 -14.40 0.67 3.47
N ALA A 24 -15.44 0.15 4.13
CA ALA A 24 -16.71 0.86 4.27
C ALA A 24 -16.56 2.23 4.97
N ALA A 25 -15.48 2.43 5.75
CA ALA A 25 -15.15 3.69 6.42
C ALA A 25 -14.20 4.58 5.60
N GLY A 26 -13.95 4.25 4.33
CA GLY A 26 -13.01 4.92 3.43
C GLY A 26 -11.62 4.25 3.38
N GLN A 27 -10.66 4.93 2.75
CA GLN A 27 -9.30 4.41 2.58
C GLN A 27 -8.55 4.30 3.90
N LYS A 28 -7.92 3.14 4.11
CA LYS A 28 -7.05 2.86 5.26
C LYS A 28 -5.68 2.42 4.78
N LYS A 29 -4.62 2.86 5.47
CA LYS A 29 -3.25 2.45 5.19
C LYS A 29 -3.01 1.00 5.61
N ILE A 30 -2.17 0.30 4.86
CA ILE A 30 -1.63 -1.00 5.26
C ILE A 30 -0.36 -0.79 6.07
N GLY A 31 -0.28 -1.41 7.24
CA GLY A 31 0.82 -1.20 8.17
C GLY A 31 0.99 0.26 8.63
N CYS A 32 2.15 0.54 9.22
CA CYS A 32 2.51 1.85 9.77
C CYS A 32 3.73 2.49 9.10
N LYS A 33 4.35 1.75 8.17
CA LYS A 33 5.53 2.18 7.43
C LYS A 33 5.12 2.94 6.18
N ALA A 34 6.04 3.78 5.71
CA ALA A 34 5.94 4.36 4.39
C ALA A 34 6.13 3.27 3.33
N CYS A 35 5.41 3.42 2.22
CA CYS A 35 5.43 2.41 1.19
C CYS A 35 6.54 2.56 0.17
N ALA A 36 7.15 1.43 -0.17
CA ALA A 36 8.18 1.37 -1.18
C ALA A 36 7.62 1.81 -2.55
N GLY A 37 8.28 2.78 -3.17
CA GLY A 37 7.94 3.27 -4.52
C GLY A 37 7.15 4.59 -4.54
N HIS A 38 6.59 5.04 -3.42
CA HIS A 38 6.19 6.44 -3.29
C HIS A 38 7.45 7.28 -3.05
N ARG A 39 7.86 8.09 -4.04
CA ARG A 39 8.97 9.06 -3.92
C ARG A 39 8.72 10.16 -2.89
N SER A 40 7.54 10.18 -2.27
CA SER A 40 7.29 11.01 -1.11
C SER A 40 8.11 10.44 0.05
N HIS A 41 8.96 11.27 0.66
CA HIS A 41 9.47 11.06 2.01
C HIS A 41 8.29 10.79 2.95
N GLY A 42 7.84 9.54 3.02
CA GLY A 42 6.72 9.14 3.86
C GLY A 42 7.21 9.13 5.29
N THR A 43 6.78 10.12 6.07
CA THR A 43 6.83 10.03 7.52
C THR A 43 6.03 8.80 7.95
N SER A 44 6.63 7.94 8.78
CA SER A 44 5.93 6.84 9.41
C SER A 44 4.66 7.35 10.10
N SER A 45 3.59 6.54 10.08
CA SER A 45 2.31 6.92 10.66
C SER A 45 2.42 7.07 12.18
N SER A 46 2.22 8.26 12.73
CA SER A 46 2.26 8.55 14.17
C SER A 46 1.59 7.47 15.04
N ALA A 47 2.16 7.22 16.22
CA ALA A 47 1.59 6.27 17.17
C ALA A 47 0.11 6.63 17.47
N GLY A 48 -0.74 5.61 17.55
CA GLY A 48 -2.19 5.77 17.69
C GLY A 48 -2.97 5.81 16.36
N THR A 49 -2.29 5.90 15.21
CA THR A 49 -2.96 5.88 13.90
C THR A 49 -3.53 4.48 13.60
N GLU A 50 -4.76 4.41 13.10
CA GLU A 50 -5.33 3.15 12.63
C GLU A 50 -4.63 2.63 11.37
N CYS A 51 -4.45 1.32 11.30
CA CYS A 51 -3.82 0.63 10.20
C CYS A 51 -4.51 -0.71 9.93
N LEU A 52 -4.38 -1.21 8.70
CA LEU A 52 -4.72 -2.59 8.39
C LEU A 52 -3.47 -3.44 8.59
N ASN A 53 -3.58 -4.48 9.42
CA ASN A 53 -2.50 -5.43 9.67
C ASN A 53 -2.45 -6.46 8.54
N VAL A 54 -2.03 -5.97 7.38
CA VAL A 54 -1.86 -6.74 6.15
C VAL A 54 -0.49 -6.41 5.58
N GLY A 55 0.29 -7.44 5.26
CA GLY A 55 1.60 -7.26 4.64
C GLY A 55 1.49 -6.75 3.20
N GLU A 56 2.44 -5.92 2.76
CA GLU A 56 2.49 -5.36 1.40
C GLU A 56 2.43 -6.46 0.33
N GLU A 57 3.12 -7.58 0.55
CA GLU A 57 3.13 -8.73 -0.37
C GLU A 57 1.75 -9.40 -0.52
N ALA A 58 0.91 -9.35 0.51
CA ALA A 58 -0.45 -9.86 0.43
C ALA A 58 -1.31 -8.93 -0.43
N VAL A 59 -1.17 -7.61 -0.28
CA VAL A 59 -1.89 -6.61 -1.09
C VAL A 59 -1.53 -6.69 -2.56
N LYS A 60 -0.25 -6.94 -2.88
CA LYS A 60 0.18 -7.15 -4.28
C LYS A 60 -0.54 -8.33 -4.94
N LYS A 61 -0.93 -9.33 -4.16
CA LYS A 61 -1.63 -10.54 -4.63
C LYS A 61 -3.16 -10.41 -4.55
N MET A 62 -3.68 -9.38 -3.88
CA MET A 62 -5.12 -9.13 -3.84
C MET A 62 -5.65 -8.77 -5.22
N SER A 63 -6.77 -9.39 -5.58
CA SER A 63 -7.53 -9.01 -6.78
C SER A 63 -8.25 -7.69 -6.53
N GLU A 64 -8.28 -6.84 -7.55
CA GLU A 64 -8.98 -5.56 -7.47
C GLU A 64 -10.49 -5.76 -7.28
N ASN A 65 -11.11 -4.91 -6.45
CA ASN A 65 -12.53 -4.95 -6.08
C ASN A 65 -13.01 -6.30 -5.49
N TYR A 66 -12.09 -7.16 -5.04
CA TYR A 66 -12.47 -8.34 -4.28
C TYR A 66 -12.42 -8.04 -2.79
N HIS A 67 -13.50 -8.41 -2.10
CA HIS A 67 -13.70 -8.10 -0.69
C HIS A 67 -13.06 -9.18 0.18
N HIS A 68 -12.24 -8.75 1.13
CA HIS A 68 -11.55 -9.59 2.09
C HIS A 68 -11.82 -9.08 3.50
N PHE A 69 -11.59 -9.92 4.51
CA PHE A 69 -11.52 -9.46 5.90
C PHE A 69 -10.07 -9.14 6.25
N CYS A 70 -9.80 -7.86 6.51
CA CYS A 70 -8.52 -7.39 7.02
C CYS A 70 -8.60 -7.20 8.53
N LEU A 71 -7.55 -7.58 9.24
CA LEU A 71 -7.42 -7.25 10.67
C LEU A 71 -7.11 -5.77 10.82
N LEU A 72 -7.91 -5.08 11.62
CA LEU A 72 -7.64 -3.71 12.02
C LEU A 72 -6.58 -3.70 13.14
N GLY A 73 -5.82 -2.63 13.18
CA GLY A 73 -4.79 -2.42 14.19
C GLY A 73 -4.51 -0.96 14.43
N VAL A 74 -3.56 -0.73 15.34
CA VAL A 74 -3.10 0.60 15.72
C VAL A 74 -1.58 0.65 15.65
N CYS A 75 -1.06 1.72 15.05
CA CYS A 75 0.36 1.98 14.99
C CYS A 75 0.90 2.24 16.38
N SER A 76 1.91 1.47 16.77
CA SER A 76 2.62 1.64 18.03
C SER A 76 4.12 1.69 17.79
N GLU A 77 4.81 2.41 18.66
CA GLU A 77 6.26 2.33 18.74
C GLU A 77 6.62 0.96 19.33
N ALA A 78 7.20 0.09 18.52
CA ALA A 78 7.72 -1.16 19.04
C ALA A 78 8.94 -0.83 19.91
N LYS A 79 8.90 -1.23 21.19
CA LYS A 79 10.00 -0.98 22.13
C LYS A 79 11.29 -1.59 21.59
N GLY A 80 12.20 -0.75 21.09
CA GLY A 80 13.51 -1.16 20.59
C GLY A 80 13.66 -1.15 19.07
N ASP A 81 12.57 -0.97 18.31
CA ASP A 81 12.63 -0.78 16.86
C ASP A 81 12.40 0.70 16.52
N THR A 82 13.20 1.25 15.61
CA THR A 82 12.93 2.55 14.98
C THR A 82 11.71 2.52 14.06
N GLU A 83 11.08 1.37 13.90
CA GLU A 83 9.99 1.13 12.98
C GLU A 83 8.66 0.95 13.72
N GLN A 84 7.66 1.73 13.32
CA GLN A 84 6.31 1.60 13.85
C GLN A 84 5.67 0.32 13.34
N GLN A 85 5.06 -0.43 14.26
CA GLN A 85 4.37 -1.68 13.97
C GLN A 85 2.85 -1.50 14.07
N CYS A 86 2.11 -2.16 13.18
CA CYS A 86 0.65 -2.19 13.24
C CYS A 86 0.21 -3.32 14.19
N LEU A 87 -0.14 -2.98 15.43
CA LEU A 87 -0.58 -3.96 16.41
C LEU A 87 -2.06 -4.29 16.20
N PRO A 88 -2.45 -5.57 16.04
CA PRO A 88 -3.84 -5.94 15.79
C PRO A 88 -4.72 -5.60 16.99
N SER A 89 -5.90 -5.02 16.74
CA SER A 89 -6.88 -4.68 17.78
C SER A 89 -7.85 -5.83 18.10
N GLY A 90 -7.77 -6.93 17.33
CA GLY A 90 -8.74 -8.03 17.39
C GLY A 90 -10.02 -7.78 16.59
N LEU A 91 -10.14 -6.62 15.94
CA LEU A 91 -11.25 -6.31 15.05
C LEU A 91 -10.91 -6.71 13.61
N ALA A 92 -11.91 -7.20 12.88
CA ALA A 92 -11.81 -7.44 11.44
C ALA A 92 -12.77 -6.52 10.71
N VAL A 93 -12.31 -5.93 9.61
CA VAL A 93 -13.13 -5.09 8.73
C VAL A 93 -13.07 -5.61 7.32
N GLU A 94 -14.13 -5.36 6.57
CA GLU A 94 -14.12 -5.60 5.13
C GLU A 94 -13.19 -4.59 4.44
N CYS A 95 -12.34 -5.09 3.57
CA CYS A 95 -11.34 -4.32 2.83
C CYS A 95 -11.20 -4.82 1.40
N TRP A 96 -10.87 -3.94 0.47
CA TRP A 96 -10.59 -4.32 -0.91
C TRP A 96 -9.54 -3.41 -1.54
N LYS A 97 -8.80 -3.98 -2.51
CA LYS A 97 -7.91 -3.19 -3.35
C LYS A 97 -8.77 -2.40 -4.33
N PRO A 98 -8.71 -1.05 -4.37
CA PRO A 98 -9.49 -0.29 -5.34
C PRO A 98 -9.02 -0.66 -6.74
N LYS A 99 -9.97 -0.79 -7.67
CA LYS A 99 -9.64 -0.82 -9.10
C LYS A 99 -8.95 0.49 -9.45
N LEU A 100 -7.72 0.42 -9.94
CA LEU A 100 -7.07 1.57 -10.56
C LEU A 100 -7.89 1.94 -11.80
N SER A 101 -8.82 2.88 -11.66
CA SER A 101 -9.38 3.55 -12.81
C SER A 101 -8.19 4.20 -13.51
N ALA A 102 -7.85 3.71 -14.70
CA ALA A 102 -6.89 4.37 -15.57
C ALA A 102 -7.38 5.82 -15.76
N CYS A 103 -6.84 6.74 -14.97
CA CYS A 103 -6.89 8.15 -15.33
C CYS A 103 -6.03 8.27 -16.57
N ASN A 104 -6.64 8.12 -17.75
CA ASN A 104 -6.13 8.73 -18.98
C ASN A 104 -5.85 10.19 -18.64
N SER A 105 -4.58 10.53 -18.48
CA SER A 105 -4.08 11.90 -18.40
C SER A 105 -3.11 12.10 -19.55
#